data_AF-A0A7K1XTM9-F1
#
_entry.id   AF-A0A7K1XTM9-F1
#
_cell.length_a   1.000
_cell.length_b   1.000
_cell.length_c   1.000
_cell.angle_alpha   90.00
_cell.angle_beta   90.00
_cell.angle_gamma   90.00
#
_symmetry.space_group_name_H-M   'P 1'
#
loop_
_entity.id
_entity.type
_entity.pdbx_description
1 polymer ?
#
loop_
_entity_poly.entity_id
_entity_poly.type
_entity_poly.pdbx_seq_one_letter_code
_entity_poly.pdbx_strand_id
1 'polypeptide(L)'
;MKDNDLKTYRQMLDALQFKELEYALGKLSFGDRKDAIHLLAYNSDTDESNLTIYTFLQSLLYKHESVEVHFFASQVMAFTLNHVDKAELIGLFHALRASELDPQDADILEYLLYFNHIPEKLLGDGKAIEIAKQVILKKPESKAAQLTLAKLAYK
;
A
#
# COMPACT_ATOMS: atom_id res chain seq x y z
N MET A 1 0.52 -18.18 -7.00
CA MET A 1 0.12 -17.88 -8.40
C MET A 1 0.94 -18.75 -9.35
N LYS A 2 0.38 -19.24 -10.47
CA LYS A 2 1.15 -20.03 -11.46
C LYS A 2 2.00 -19.08 -12.31
N ASP A 3 3.22 -19.46 -12.65
CA ASP A 3 4.15 -18.61 -13.41
C ASP A 3 3.59 -18.13 -14.76
N ASN A 4 2.76 -18.96 -15.41
CA ASN A 4 2.13 -18.62 -16.67
C ASN A 4 1.11 -17.48 -16.55
N ASP A 5 0.44 -17.36 -15.40
CA ASP A 5 -0.54 -16.30 -15.15
C ASP A 5 0.18 -14.96 -14.96
N LEU A 6 1.26 -14.93 -14.16
CA LEU A 6 2.05 -13.72 -13.94
C LEU A 6 2.68 -13.19 -15.23
N LYS A 7 3.20 -14.10 -16.08
CA LYS A 7 3.74 -13.72 -17.39
C LYS A 7 2.66 -13.07 -18.27
N THR A 8 1.45 -13.62 -18.25
CA THR A 8 0.31 -13.07 -19.00
C THR A 8 -0.06 -11.68 -18.48
N TYR A 9 -0.12 -11.49 -17.16
CA TYR A 9 -0.42 -10.19 -16.56
C TYR A 9 0.65 -9.14 -16.88
N ARG A 10 1.93 -9.54 -16.89
CA ARG A 10 3.02 -8.65 -17.27
C ARG A 10 2.90 -8.19 -18.72
N GLN A 11 2.58 -9.11 -19.63
CA GLN A 11 2.33 -8.76 -21.04
C GLN A 11 1.17 -7.77 -21.19
N MET A 12 0.07 -7.97 -20.45
CA MET A 12 -1.06 -7.02 -20.45
C MET A 12 -0.64 -5.65 -19.91
N LEU A 13 0.14 -5.61 -18.83
CA LEU A 13 0.64 -4.38 -18.23
C LEU A 13 1.55 -3.61 -19.19
N ASP A 14 2.52 -4.29 -19.80
CA ASP A 14 3.50 -3.68 -20.71
C ASP A 14 2.83 -3.20 -22.02
N ALA A 15 1.75 -3.86 -22.44
CA ALA A 15 0.92 -3.44 -23.57
C ALA A 15 -0.17 -2.41 -23.21
N LEU A 16 -0.22 -1.94 -21.95
CA LEU A 16 -1.23 -1.02 -21.42
C LEU A 16 -2.68 -1.50 -21.58
N GLN A 17 -2.88 -2.82 -21.59
CA GLN A 17 -4.18 -3.50 -21.67
C GLN A 17 -4.84 -3.53 -20.28
N PHE A 18 -5.11 -2.34 -19.72
CA PHE A 18 -5.56 -2.20 -18.34
C PHE A 18 -6.95 -2.78 -18.08
N LYS A 19 -7.84 -2.80 -19.07
CA LYS A 19 -9.19 -3.38 -18.91
C LYS A 19 -9.09 -4.91 -18.77
N GLU A 20 -8.26 -5.53 -19.58
CA GLU A 20 -7.97 -6.95 -19.57
C GLU A 20 -7.27 -7.35 -18.27
N LEU A 21 -6.28 -6.54 -17.84
CA LEU A 21 -5.56 -6.74 -16.59
C LEU A 21 -6.49 -6.59 -15.37
N GLU A 22 -7.33 -5.55 -15.34
CA GLU A 22 -8.36 -5.35 -14.31
C GLU A 22 -9.30 -6.56 -14.23
N TYR A 23 -9.81 -7.02 -15.37
CA TYR A 23 -10.70 -8.18 -15.41
C TYR A 23 -10.00 -9.47 -14.95
N ALA A 24 -8.74 -9.68 -15.32
CA ALA A 24 -7.99 -10.86 -14.93
C ALA A 24 -7.67 -10.86 -13.42
N LEU A 25 -7.16 -9.74 -12.89
CA LEU A 25 -6.88 -9.57 -11.46
C LEU A 25 -8.17 -9.57 -10.61
N GLY A 26 -9.29 -9.14 -11.17
CA GLY A 26 -10.60 -9.17 -10.51
C GLY A 26 -11.13 -10.57 -10.20
N LYS A 27 -10.59 -11.62 -10.85
CA LYS A 27 -10.93 -13.02 -10.58
C LYS A 27 -10.17 -13.63 -9.40
N LEU A 28 -9.13 -12.94 -8.94
CA LEU A 28 -8.30 -13.39 -7.83
C LEU A 28 -8.95 -13.02 -6.50
N SER A 29 -8.58 -13.76 -5.45
CA SER A 29 -8.84 -13.33 -4.08
C SER A 29 -8.13 -12.00 -3.80
N PHE A 30 -8.56 -11.27 -2.78
CA PHE A 30 -7.89 -10.03 -2.38
C PHE A 30 -6.39 -10.24 -2.13
N GLY A 31 -6.03 -11.31 -1.40
CA GLY A 31 -4.64 -11.65 -1.11
C GLY A 31 -3.84 -11.96 -2.37
N ASP A 32 -4.37 -12.81 -3.26
CA ASP A 32 -3.70 -13.17 -4.51
C ASP A 32 -3.56 -11.96 -5.45
N ARG A 33 -4.55 -11.07 -5.48
CA ARG A 33 -4.50 -9.83 -6.27
C ARG A 33 -3.40 -8.91 -5.74
N LYS A 34 -3.33 -8.71 -4.43
CA LYS A 34 -2.27 -7.93 -3.78
C LYS A 34 -0.89 -8.48 -4.13
N ASP A 35 -0.70 -9.80 -3.96
CA ASP A 35 0.58 -10.45 -4.25
C ASP A 35 0.95 -10.33 -5.74
N ALA A 36 -0.03 -10.47 -6.64
CA ALA A 36 0.19 -10.26 -8.07
C ALA A 36 0.62 -8.82 -8.40
N ILE A 37 0.00 -7.82 -7.78
CA ILE A 37 0.38 -6.42 -7.96
C ILE A 37 1.83 -6.18 -7.51
N HIS A 38 2.26 -6.73 -6.37
CA HIS A 38 3.64 -6.62 -5.91
C HIS A 38 4.63 -7.31 -6.86
N LEU A 39 4.30 -8.51 -7.34
CA LEU A 39 5.14 -9.25 -8.30
C LEU A 39 5.20 -8.56 -9.66
N LEU A 40 4.15 -7.85 -10.08
CA LEU A 40 4.17 -7.04 -11.28
C LEU A 40 5.03 -5.78 -11.11
N ALA A 41 5.00 -5.18 -9.93
CA ALA A 41 5.75 -3.97 -9.59
C ALA A 41 7.27 -4.18 -9.57
N TYR A 42 7.74 -5.34 -9.12
CA TYR A 42 9.17 -5.61 -8.99
C TYR A 42 9.50 -7.06 -9.35
N ASN A 43 10.52 -7.24 -10.18
CA ASN A 43 11.06 -8.54 -10.54
C ASN A 43 12.32 -8.82 -9.74
N SER A 44 12.25 -9.75 -8.78
CA SER A 44 13.39 -10.12 -7.94
C SER A 44 14.50 -10.85 -8.69
N ASP A 45 14.20 -11.49 -9.81
CA ASP A 45 15.19 -12.25 -10.58
C ASP A 45 16.07 -11.34 -11.42
N THR A 46 15.53 -10.19 -11.85
CA THR A 46 16.24 -9.20 -12.68
C THR A 46 16.59 -7.92 -11.93
N ASP A 47 16.13 -7.76 -10.68
CA ASP A 47 16.27 -6.52 -9.89
C ASP A 47 15.67 -5.30 -10.61
N GLU A 48 14.56 -5.51 -11.33
CA GLU A 48 13.92 -4.48 -12.15
C GLU A 48 12.60 -4.02 -11.55
N SER A 49 12.40 -2.70 -11.56
CA SER A 49 11.15 -2.05 -11.15
C SER A 49 10.27 -1.70 -12.34
N ASN A 50 8.98 -1.93 -12.20
CA ASN A 50 7.98 -1.59 -13.22
C ASN A 50 6.98 -0.57 -12.67
N LEU A 51 7.30 0.71 -12.82
CA LEU A 51 6.41 1.82 -12.43
C LEU A 51 5.10 1.87 -13.24
N THR A 52 4.97 1.12 -14.34
CA THR A 52 3.71 1.01 -15.10
C THR A 52 2.57 0.48 -14.23
N ILE A 53 2.88 -0.34 -13.20
CA ILE A 53 1.89 -0.80 -12.23
C ILE A 53 1.20 0.37 -11.52
N TYR A 54 1.94 1.45 -11.23
CA TYR A 54 1.39 2.62 -10.60
C TYR A 54 0.42 3.34 -11.54
N THR A 55 0.77 3.43 -12.83
CA THR A 55 -0.13 3.97 -13.86
C THR A 55 -1.41 3.15 -13.97
N PHE A 56 -1.32 1.81 -13.89
CA PHE A 56 -2.49 0.94 -13.83
C PHE A 56 -3.35 1.23 -12.59
N LEU A 57 -2.76 1.29 -11.39
CA LEU A 57 -3.49 1.60 -10.15
C LEU A 57 -4.15 2.99 -10.21
N GLN A 58 -3.47 4.00 -10.76
CA GLN A 58 -4.07 5.30 -11.00
C GLN A 58 -5.26 5.21 -11.96
N SER A 59 -5.17 4.42 -13.03
CA SER A 59 -6.29 4.25 -13.96
C SER A 59 -7.53 3.67 -13.29
N LEU A 60 -7.36 2.77 -12.32
CA LEU A 60 -8.46 2.24 -11.51
C LEU A 60 -9.05 3.33 -10.62
N LEU A 61 -8.23 4.13 -9.94
CA LEU A 61 -8.69 5.25 -9.11
C LEU A 61 -9.43 6.31 -9.91
N TYR A 62 -8.97 6.64 -11.13
CA TYR A 62 -9.65 7.58 -12.02
C TYR A 62 -11.04 7.07 -12.45
N LYS A 63 -11.19 5.75 -12.62
CA LYS A 63 -12.48 5.13 -12.97
C LYS A 63 -13.41 5.07 -11.77
N HIS A 64 -12.89 4.66 -10.62
CA HIS A 64 -13.61 4.60 -9.36
C HIS A 64 -12.62 4.66 -8.19
N GLU A 65 -12.63 5.77 -7.46
CA GLU A 65 -11.82 5.93 -6.27
C GLU A 65 -12.23 4.89 -5.20
N SER A 66 -11.27 4.10 -4.74
CA SER A 66 -11.55 3.03 -3.76
C SER A 66 -10.44 2.89 -2.72
N VAL A 67 -10.86 2.58 -1.49
CA VAL A 67 -9.98 2.32 -0.35
C VAL A 67 -8.94 1.25 -0.68
N GLU A 68 -9.38 0.14 -1.28
CA GLU A 68 -8.52 -0.98 -1.66
C GLU A 68 -7.38 -0.56 -2.61
N VAL A 69 -7.70 0.18 -3.67
CA VAL A 69 -6.68 0.57 -4.65
C VAL A 69 -5.71 1.60 -4.07
N HIS A 70 -6.18 2.52 -3.23
CA HIS A 70 -5.29 3.39 -2.45
C HIS A 70 -4.37 2.56 -1.54
N PHE A 71 -4.91 1.57 -0.84
CA PHE A 71 -4.11 0.72 0.03
C PHE A 71 -3.03 -0.06 -0.74
N PHE A 72 -3.37 -0.64 -1.90
CA PHE A 72 -2.39 -1.30 -2.78
C PHE A 72 -1.33 -0.34 -3.31
N ALA A 73 -1.73 0.83 -3.81
CA ALA A 73 -0.79 1.84 -4.28
C ALA A 73 0.18 2.27 -3.17
N SER A 74 -0.33 2.39 -1.95
CA SER A 74 0.50 2.70 -0.79
C SER A 74 1.52 1.61 -0.50
N GLN A 75 1.08 0.35 -0.44
CA GLN A 75 1.96 -0.78 -0.12
C GLN A 75 3.02 -1.01 -1.20
N VAL A 76 2.66 -0.90 -2.48
CA VAL A 76 3.61 -1.01 -3.59
C VAL A 76 4.70 0.05 -3.44
N MET A 77 4.33 1.30 -3.18
CA MET A 77 5.29 2.40 -3.09
C MET A 77 6.14 2.35 -1.83
N ALA A 78 5.53 2.05 -0.67
CA ALA A 78 6.21 2.03 0.61
C ALA A 78 7.12 0.81 0.82
N PHE A 79 6.83 -0.33 0.16
CA PHE A 79 7.53 -1.60 0.45
C PHE A 79 8.19 -2.24 -0.77
N THR A 80 7.61 -2.12 -1.96
CA THR A 80 8.12 -2.83 -3.15
C THR A 80 8.97 -1.95 -4.05
N LEU A 81 8.62 -0.67 -4.12
CA LEU A 81 9.34 0.33 -4.90
C LEU A 81 10.03 1.36 -3.99
N ASN A 82 10.32 1.01 -2.74
CA ASN A 82 10.89 1.93 -1.75
C ASN A 82 12.30 2.44 -2.12
N HIS A 83 12.98 1.78 -3.04
CA HIS A 83 14.25 2.26 -3.61
C HIS A 83 14.08 3.31 -4.72
N VAL A 84 12.85 3.54 -5.18
CA VAL A 84 12.53 4.64 -6.11
C VAL A 84 12.45 5.94 -5.31
N ASP A 85 13.15 6.98 -5.76
CA ASP A 85 13.17 8.27 -5.05
C ASP A 85 11.75 8.79 -4.79
N LYS A 86 11.50 9.15 -3.53
CA LYS A 86 10.21 9.65 -3.00
C LYS A 86 9.04 8.66 -3.06
N ALA A 87 9.27 7.37 -3.29
CA ALA A 87 8.19 6.38 -3.28
C ALA A 87 7.46 6.34 -1.93
N GLU A 88 8.14 6.44 -0.78
CA GLU A 88 7.43 6.40 0.51
C GLU A 88 6.52 7.61 0.74
N LEU A 89 6.80 8.78 0.12
CA LEU A 89 5.89 9.92 0.14
C LEU A 89 4.62 9.64 -0.66
N ILE A 90 4.75 8.99 -1.83
CA ILE A 90 3.60 8.53 -2.62
C ILE A 90 2.81 7.48 -1.82
N GLY A 91 3.54 6.59 -1.13
CA GLY A 91 2.99 5.64 -0.17
C GLY A 91 2.11 6.33 0.86
N LEU A 92 2.68 7.27 1.62
CA LEU A 92 1.98 8.02 2.65
C LEU A 92 0.75 8.75 2.10
N PHE A 93 0.85 9.37 0.93
CA PHE A 93 -0.28 10.03 0.27
C PHE A 93 -1.47 9.07 0.08
N HIS A 94 -1.22 7.89 -0.48
CA HIS A 94 -2.27 6.91 -0.71
C HIS A 94 -2.81 6.30 0.60
N ALA A 95 -1.95 6.05 1.60
CA ALA A 95 -2.38 5.56 2.92
C ALA A 95 -3.31 6.55 3.63
N LEU A 96 -2.96 7.84 3.62
CA LEU A 96 -3.79 8.89 4.20
C LEU A 96 -5.15 8.94 3.48
N ARG A 97 -5.15 8.91 2.15
CA ARG A 97 -6.39 8.91 1.38
C ARG A 97 -7.27 7.69 1.64
N ALA A 98 -6.70 6.50 1.78
CA ALA A 98 -7.43 5.31 2.21
C ALA A 98 -8.10 5.51 3.58
N SER A 99 -7.38 6.12 4.54
CA SER A 99 -7.93 6.41 5.89
C SER A 99 -8.99 7.50 5.92
N GLU A 100 -8.99 8.42 4.95
CA GLU A 100 -10.07 9.41 4.82
C GLU A 100 -11.35 8.79 4.28
N LEU A 101 -11.21 7.83 3.35
CA LEU A 101 -12.33 7.10 2.74
C LEU A 101 -12.93 6.06 3.70
N ASP A 102 -12.10 5.42 4.52
CA ASP A 102 -12.55 4.54 5.61
C ASP A 102 -11.85 4.88 6.94
N PRO A 103 -12.33 5.90 7.68
CA PRO A 103 -11.71 6.35 8.91
C PRO A 103 -11.91 5.40 10.09
N GLN A 104 -12.68 4.34 9.92
CA GLN A 104 -12.95 3.37 10.97
C GLN A 104 -12.19 2.06 10.80
N ASP A 105 -11.51 1.86 9.66
CA ASP A 105 -10.66 0.70 9.42
C ASP A 105 -9.41 0.75 10.31
N ALA A 106 -9.35 -0.15 11.29
CA ALA A 106 -8.24 -0.23 12.23
C ALA A 106 -6.94 -0.72 11.59
N ASP A 107 -7.01 -1.50 10.50
CA ASP A 107 -5.85 -2.03 9.79
C ASP A 107 -5.17 -0.94 8.97
N ILE A 108 -5.95 -0.06 8.32
CA ILE A 108 -5.41 1.12 7.62
C ILE A 108 -4.79 2.11 8.61
N LEU A 109 -5.47 2.37 9.73
CA LEU A 109 -4.94 3.24 10.78
C LEU A 109 -3.66 2.67 11.41
N GLU A 110 -3.62 1.36 11.69
CA GLU A 110 -2.42 0.69 12.17
C GLU A 110 -1.28 0.80 11.14
N TYR A 111 -1.58 0.57 9.87
CA TYR A 111 -0.61 0.68 8.78
C TYR A 111 0.00 2.09 8.68
N LEU A 112 -0.77 3.16 8.87
CA LEU A 112 -0.26 4.53 8.85
C LEU A 112 0.89 4.77 9.85
N LEU A 113 0.92 4.04 10.96
CA LEU A 113 1.99 4.16 11.96
C LEU A 113 3.36 3.76 11.42
N TYR A 114 3.42 2.93 10.37
CA TYR A 114 4.65 2.61 9.65
C TYR A 114 5.42 3.89 9.25
N PHE A 115 4.70 4.89 8.71
CA PHE A 115 5.31 6.13 8.24
C PHE A 115 5.86 7.02 9.36
N ASN A 116 5.49 6.76 10.63
CA ASN A 116 6.13 7.40 11.78
C ASN A 116 7.36 6.60 12.28
N HIS A 117 7.40 5.29 11.99
CA HIS A 117 8.44 4.38 12.51
C HIS A 117 9.66 4.26 11.60
N ILE A 118 9.53 4.62 10.32
CA ILE A 118 10.67 4.71 9.40
C ILE A 118 11.62 5.87 9.75
N PRO A 119 12.92 5.79 9.41
CA PRO A 119 13.91 6.83 9.72
C PRO A 119 13.54 8.24 9.24
N GLU A 120 12.93 8.33 8.06
CA GLU A 120 12.51 9.57 7.40
C GLU A 120 11.40 10.27 8.17
N LYS A 121 10.65 9.52 8.98
CA LYS A 121 9.59 9.99 9.86
C LYS A 121 8.56 10.87 9.14
N LEU A 122 8.02 10.33 8.05
CA LEU A 122 7.09 11.02 7.15
C LEU A 122 5.76 11.36 7.83
N LEU A 123 5.35 10.59 8.83
CA LEU A 123 4.21 10.91 9.69
C LEU A 123 4.68 11.50 11.03
N GLY A 124 4.20 12.70 11.36
CA GLY A 124 4.58 13.40 12.59
C GLY A 124 4.05 12.75 13.87
N ASP A 125 4.79 12.91 14.98
CA ASP A 125 4.51 12.29 16.28
C ASP A 125 3.08 12.59 16.79
N GLY A 126 2.62 13.83 16.68
CA GLY A 126 1.28 14.22 17.13
C GLY A 126 0.17 13.44 16.43
N LYS A 127 0.25 13.31 15.10
CA LYS A 127 -0.73 12.55 14.32
C LYS A 127 -0.62 11.05 14.58
N ALA A 128 0.61 10.54 14.73
CA ALA A 128 0.84 9.14 15.07
C ALA A 128 0.23 8.76 16.43
N ILE A 129 0.34 9.62 17.46
CA ILE A 129 -0.30 9.39 18.77
C ILE A 129 -1.82 9.35 18.64
N GLU A 130 -2.41 10.28 17.90
CA GLU A 130 -3.85 10.33 17.66
C GLU A 130 -4.35 9.03 17.02
N ILE A 131 -3.67 8.58 15.96
CA ILE A 131 -3.97 7.33 15.26
C ILE A 131 -3.77 6.13 16.19
N ALA A 132 -2.65 6.06 16.91
CA ALA A 132 -2.36 4.95 17.82
C ALA A 132 -3.41 4.80 18.93
N LYS A 133 -3.93 5.91 19.47
CA LYS A 133 -5.05 5.87 20.42
C LYS A 133 -6.31 5.26 19.80
N GLN A 134 -6.63 5.60 18.56
CA GLN A 134 -7.78 5.04 17.85
C GLN A 134 -7.60 3.55 17.58
N VAL A 135 -6.40 3.14 17.15
CA VAL A 135 -6.05 1.73 16.88
C VAL A 135 -6.18 0.90 18.15
N ILE A 136 -5.62 1.32 19.29
CA ILE A 136 -5.68 0.53 20.54
C ILE A 136 -7.10 0.29 21.04
N LEU A 137 -8.04 1.21 20.78
CA LEU A 137 -9.44 1.01 21.14
C LEU A 137 -10.09 -0.15 20.36
N LYS A 138 -9.60 -0.45 19.15
CA LYS A 138 -10.16 -1.47 18.24
C LYS A 138 -9.31 -2.74 18.17
N LYS A 139 -7.99 -2.59 18.26
CA LYS A 139 -6.95 -3.61 18.20
C LYS A 139 -5.96 -3.41 19.35
N PRO A 140 -6.34 -3.74 20.60
CA PRO A 140 -5.49 -3.54 21.77
C PRO A 140 -4.12 -4.24 21.68
N GLU A 141 -4.03 -5.31 20.90
CA GLU A 141 -2.84 -6.11 20.62
C GLU A 141 -1.90 -5.51 19.56
N SER A 142 -2.27 -4.38 18.94
CA SER A 142 -1.46 -3.71 17.92
C SER A 142 -0.09 -3.30 18.48
N LYS A 143 0.95 -4.03 18.06
CA LYS A 143 2.33 -3.72 18.45
C LYS A 143 2.76 -2.34 17.96
N ALA A 144 2.34 -1.95 16.76
CA ALA A 144 2.66 -0.63 16.19
C ALA A 144 2.06 0.50 17.04
N ALA A 145 0.80 0.37 17.45
CA ALA A 145 0.14 1.38 18.28
C ALA A 145 0.72 1.43 19.69
N GLN A 146 0.93 0.27 20.33
CA GLN A 146 1.60 0.19 21.65
C GLN A 146 2.99 0.85 21.62
N LEU A 147 3.79 0.54 20.60
CA LEU A 147 5.13 1.11 20.43
C LEU A 147 5.10 2.64 20.26
N THR A 148 4.14 3.14 19.47
CA THR A 148 3.96 4.57 19.23
C THR A 148 3.64 5.31 20.53
N LEU A 149 2.69 4.80 21.31
CA LEU A 149 2.30 5.40 22.58
C LEU A 149 3.42 5.32 23.62
N ALA A 150 4.16 4.21 23.67
CA ALA A 150 5.28 4.05 24.59
C ALA A 150 6.45 4.99 24.26
N LYS A 151 6.90 5.04 22.99
CA LYS A 151 8.04 5.88 22.58
C LYS A 151 7.82 7.36 22.83
N LEU A 152 6.57 7.81 22.71
CA LEU A 152 6.22 9.24 22.76
C LEU A 152 5.69 9.69 24.12
N ALA A 153 5.50 8.78 25.08
CA ALA A 153 5.19 9.11 26.46
C ALA A 153 6.41 9.60 27.27
N TYR A 154 7.62 9.39 26.76
CA TYR A 154 8.89 9.74 27.43
C TYR A 154 9.67 10.89 26.75
N LYS A 155 9.02 11.65 25.87
CA LYS A 155 9.54 12.90 25.31
C LYS A 155 8.82 14.09 25.92
#